data_AF-A0A7S2BSC5-F1
#
_entry.id   AF-A0A7S2BSC5-F1
#
_cell.length_a   1.000
_cell.length_b   1.000
_cell.length_c   1.000
_cell.angle_alpha   90.00
_cell.angle_beta   90.00
_cell.angle_gamma   90.00
#
_symmetry.space_group_name_H-M   'P 1'
#
loop_
_entity.id
_entity.type
_entity.pdbx_description
1 polymer ?
#
loop_
_entity_poly.entity_id
_entity_poly.type
_entity_poly.pdbx_seq_one_letter_code
_entity_poly.pdbx_strand_id
1 'polypeptide(L)'
;SRPYAANSSFAQRLTVNGTLRCLYWRKMVKPGAPSALEESRFKALLSTVTSSLPDDASLRSQVGESLEKQWNNPRHEGLNEVLGTAGDWTPKSARQLMFFPTTDQASMYARLIRDAPAGAPSNHPQTSMQSGHMVMLYLHHVPHLPWGSFAAPFITGGGLSALASLMQSPNLYLRGQAIDSFLQITAGSASVFDWWSPPVTGSTDKALHDAMIGLASIPQWMEGLLLNSDAATSYPGGPVQSLQLLAFWLSWVRKLHSSNSRIYLSRTLLAALRDWGAAGMSGTECVDEPLSEELLELRSKLFADFSREGPIEGAVFTLPGGAQQHVQWGDSPADDMHTVATDVTQMSSTVPTAVMEPVAEEAEDVIELGDEGFDISADDNTAAVANNAAATPSPSPPPRPRPPPSSKSPRLHIPLILQGLGHHGRCC
;
A
#
# COMPACT_ATOMS: atom_id res chain seq x y z
N SER A 1 27.76 -52.17 -16.63
CA SER A 1 28.89 -51.26 -16.92
C SER A 1 28.80 -50.78 -18.38
N ARG A 2 28.71 -49.47 -18.60
CA ARG A 2 28.78 -48.81 -19.93
C ARG A 2 29.32 -47.38 -19.76
N PRO A 3 30.43 -46.98 -20.41
CA PRO A 3 30.65 -45.58 -20.79
C PRO A 3 29.90 -45.33 -22.12
N TYR A 4 29.02 -44.33 -22.21
CA TYR A 4 29.31 -42.91 -22.44
C TYR A 4 30.11 -42.63 -23.72
N ALA A 5 29.40 -42.13 -24.74
CA ALA A 5 29.99 -41.53 -25.93
C ALA A 5 30.34 -40.06 -25.66
N ALA A 6 31.48 -39.60 -26.16
CA ALA A 6 31.89 -38.20 -26.09
C ALA A 6 31.53 -37.46 -27.40
N ASN A 7 30.84 -36.33 -27.29
CA ASN A 7 30.59 -35.45 -28.44
C ASN A 7 31.90 -34.76 -28.85
N SER A 8 32.43 -35.12 -30.02
CA SER A 8 33.65 -34.53 -30.57
C SER A 8 33.39 -33.22 -31.29
N SER A 9 33.73 -32.09 -30.67
CA SER A 9 33.74 -30.78 -31.34
C SER A 9 34.87 -30.72 -32.37
N PHE A 10 34.52 -30.63 -33.66
CA PHE A 10 35.49 -30.63 -34.76
C PHE A 10 36.27 -29.30 -34.83
N ALA A 11 37.56 -29.33 -34.49
CA ALA A 11 38.43 -28.15 -34.50
C ALA A 11 39.41 -28.20 -35.68
N GLN A 12 39.08 -27.52 -36.79
CA GLN A 12 40.02 -27.33 -37.89
C GLN A 12 41.19 -26.44 -37.45
N ARG A 13 42.42 -26.96 -37.60
CA ARG A 13 43.65 -26.20 -37.34
C ARG A 13 44.11 -25.55 -38.64
N LEU A 14 44.11 -24.22 -38.70
CA LEU A 14 44.85 -23.45 -39.71
C LEU A 14 46.09 -22.86 -39.05
N THR A 15 47.27 -23.36 -39.44
CA THR A 15 48.57 -22.90 -38.95
C THR A 15 49.14 -21.84 -39.88
N VAL A 16 49.21 -20.59 -39.42
CA VAL A 16 49.96 -19.50 -40.08
C VAL A 16 50.85 -18.81 -39.05
N ASN A 17 52.16 -18.81 -39.32
CA ASN A 17 53.20 -17.96 -38.71
C ASN A 17 53.20 -17.80 -37.18
N GLY A 18 53.37 -18.92 -36.47
CA GLY A 18 54.16 -18.99 -35.22
C GLY A 18 53.62 -18.30 -33.96
N THR A 19 52.54 -17.53 -34.03
CA THR A 19 52.04 -16.71 -32.92
C THR A 19 50.65 -17.16 -32.49
N LEU A 20 50.54 -17.90 -31.39
CA LEU A 20 49.27 -18.37 -30.82
C LEU A 20 48.48 -17.24 -30.14
N ARG A 21 48.04 -16.23 -30.90
CA ARG A 21 46.98 -15.30 -30.47
C ARG A 21 45.65 -16.03 -30.48
N CYS A 22 45.33 -16.69 -29.38
CA CYS A 22 44.04 -17.35 -29.15
C CYS A 22 42.93 -16.31 -28.95
N LEU A 23 42.51 -15.64 -30.03
CA LEU A 23 41.41 -14.66 -30.04
C LEU A 23 40.02 -15.33 -29.97
N TYR A 24 39.87 -16.29 -29.06
CA TYR A 24 38.57 -16.78 -28.64
C TYR A 24 38.01 -15.92 -27.50
N TRP A 25 37.63 -14.68 -27.84
CA TRP A 25 36.62 -13.93 -27.08
C TRP A 25 35.24 -14.60 -27.26
N ARG A 26 35.14 -15.84 -26.80
CA ARG A 26 33.86 -16.50 -26.54
C ARG A 26 33.21 -15.66 -25.45
N LYS A 27 32.26 -14.79 -25.82
CA LYS A 27 31.50 -13.96 -24.87
C LYS A 27 31.09 -14.87 -23.72
N MET A 28 31.68 -14.69 -22.55
CA MET A 28 31.25 -15.38 -21.36
C MET A 28 29.87 -14.82 -21.06
N VAL A 29 28.83 -15.60 -21.36
CA VAL A 29 27.46 -15.31 -20.96
C VAL A 29 27.52 -15.18 -19.44
N LYS A 30 27.37 -13.96 -18.91
CA LYS A 30 27.45 -13.72 -17.47
C LYS A 30 26.51 -14.71 -16.77
N PRO A 31 26.95 -15.46 -15.75
CA PRO A 31 26.05 -16.36 -15.03
C PRO A 31 24.89 -15.52 -14.47
N GLY A 32 23.66 -15.85 -14.86
CA GLY A 32 22.48 -15.04 -14.56
C GLY A 32 22.03 -14.06 -15.66
N ALA A 33 22.58 -14.11 -16.88
CA ALA A 33 21.99 -13.45 -18.04
C ALA A 33 20.56 -14.01 -18.34
N PRO A 34 19.64 -13.20 -18.90
CA PRO A 34 18.33 -13.68 -19.35
C PRO A 34 18.45 -14.57 -20.59
N SER A 35 17.47 -15.46 -20.80
CA SER A 35 17.26 -16.12 -22.08
C SER A 35 16.42 -15.26 -23.03
N ALA A 36 16.50 -15.52 -24.35
CA ALA A 36 15.71 -14.78 -25.34
C ALA A 36 14.19 -14.82 -25.12
N LEU A 37 13.67 -15.87 -24.45
CA LEU A 37 12.26 -15.96 -24.05
C LEU A 37 11.95 -15.04 -22.84
N GLU A 38 12.87 -14.94 -21.87
CA GLU A 38 12.76 -13.98 -20.76
C GLU A 38 12.85 -12.53 -21.27
N GLU A 39 13.78 -12.24 -22.19
CA GLU A 39 13.90 -10.91 -22.84
C GLU A 39 12.64 -10.53 -23.63
N SER A 40 12.08 -11.47 -24.40
CA SER A 40 10.85 -11.25 -25.18
C SER A 40 9.65 -10.96 -24.27
N ARG A 41 9.50 -11.73 -23.17
CA ARG A 41 8.48 -11.46 -22.15
C ARG A 41 8.68 -10.12 -21.45
N PHE A 42 9.93 -9.75 -21.15
CA PHE A 42 10.24 -8.47 -20.52
C PHE A 42 9.91 -7.29 -21.45
N LYS A 43 10.23 -7.37 -22.75
CA LYS A 43 9.84 -6.35 -23.73
C LYS A 43 8.33 -6.22 -23.90
N ALA A 44 7.58 -7.32 -23.80
CA ALA A 44 6.12 -7.28 -23.79
C ALA A 44 5.58 -6.55 -22.53
N LEU A 45 6.09 -6.88 -21.34
CA LEU A 45 5.77 -6.20 -20.08
C LEU A 45 6.11 -4.70 -20.17
N LEU A 46 7.29 -4.36 -20.68
CA LEU A 46 7.75 -2.98 -20.81
C LEU A 46 6.83 -2.17 -21.73
N SER A 47 6.42 -2.75 -22.87
CA SER A 47 5.44 -2.16 -23.79
C SER A 47 4.08 -1.94 -23.11
N THR A 48 3.60 -2.91 -22.32
CA THR A 48 2.35 -2.73 -21.55
C THR A 48 2.46 -1.58 -20.56
N VAL A 49 3.51 -1.54 -19.74
CA VAL A 49 3.73 -0.49 -18.74
C VAL A 49 3.90 0.89 -19.37
N THR A 50 4.69 1.03 -20.44
CA THR A 50 4.84 2.34 -21.10
C THR A 50 3.57 2.78 -21.82
N SER A 51 2.72 1.87 -22.27
CA SER A 51 1.44 2.20 -22.91
C SER A 51 0.31 2.58 -21.93
N SER A 52 0.40 2.22 -20.64
CA SER A 52 -0.56 2.62 -19.61
C SER A 52 -0.21 3.95 -18.91
N LEU A 53 1.01 4.46 -19.10
CA LEU A 53 1.41 5.79 -18.63
C LEU A 53 0.78 6.92 -19.48
N PRO A 54 0.64 8.14 -18.90
CA PRO A 54 0.23 9.36 -19.62
C PRO A 54 1.00 9.61 -20.92
N ASP A 55 0.47 10.48 -21.79
CA ASP A 55 1.04 10.74 -23.13
C ASP A 55 2.29 11.65 -23.13
N ASP A 56 3.18 11.42 -22.17
CA ASP A 56 4.49 12.03 -22.03
C ASP A 56 5.57 11.03 -22.50
N ALA A 57 6.26 11.40 -23.59
CA ALA A 57 7.35 10.60 -24.15
C ALA A 57 8.61 10.56 -23.26
N SER A 58 8.86 11.61 -22.47
CA SER A 58 9.98 11.69 -21.53
C SER A 58 9.75 10.75 -20.36
N LEU A 59 8.60 10.86 -19.68
CA LEU A 59 8.20 9.96 -18.59
C LEU A 59 8.23 8.48 -19.01
N ARG A 60 7.70 8.16 -20.20
CA ARG A 60 7.73 6.79 -20.76
C ARG A 60 9.16 6.29 -21.02
N SER A 61 10.07 7.14 -21.50
CA SER A 61 11.48 6.76 -21.68
C SER A 61 12.17 6.53 -20.33
N GLN A 62 12.03 7.46 -19.39
CA GLN A 62 12.63 7.38 -18.04
C GLN A 62 12.19 6.13 -17.28
N VAL A 63 10.88 5.83 -17.25
CA VAL A 63 10.36 4.60 -16.63
C VAL A 63 10.86 3.37 -17.39
N GLY A 64 10.87 3.41 -18.72
CA GLY A 64 11.40 2.34 -19.57
C GLY A 64 12.87 1.99 -19.22
N GLU A 65 13.74 2.98 -19.27
CA GLU A 65 15.18 2.87 -18.98
C GLU A 65 15.45 2.45 -17.53
N SER A 66 14.67 2.95 -16.56
CA SER A 66 14.76 2.55 -15.15
C SER A 66 14.41 1.07 -14.93
N LEU A 67 13.40 0.56 -15.64
CA LEU A 67 13.03 -0.86 -15.61
C LEU A 67 14.03 -1.72 -16.39
N GLU A 68 14.57 -1.26 -17.54
CA GLU A 68 15.65 -1.96 -18.25
C GLU A 68 16.93 -2.04 -17.39
N LYS A 69 17.29 -0.97 -16.66
CA LYS A 69 18.44 -0.93 -15.73
C LYS A 69 18.28 -1.97 -14.62
N GLN A 70 17.08 -2.09 -14.04
CA GLN A 70 16.76 -3.06 -13.00
C GLN A 70 16.61 -4.50 -13.53
N TRP A 71 16.18 -4.68 -14.78
CA TRP A 71 16.21 -5.99 -15.45
C TRP A 71 17.65 -6.46 -15.70
N ASN A 72 18.52 -5.59 -16.23
CA ASN A 72 19.89 -5.93 -16.57
C ASN A 72 20.79 -6.08 -15.33
N ASN A 73 20.51 -5.36 -14.23
CA ASN A 73 21.22 -5.47 -12.97
C ASN A 73 20.25 -5.53 -11.76
N PRO A 74 19.61 -6.69 -11.53
CA PRO A 74 18.58 -6.84 -10.50
C PRO A 74 19.19 -6.83 -9.09
N ARG A 75 18.64 -6.00 -8.21
CA ARG A 75 18.94 -6.01 -6.78
C ARG A 75 18.51 -7.37 -6.20
N HIS A 76 19.43 -8.07 -5.55
CA HIS A 76 19.23 -9.43 -5.02
C HIS A 76 20.00 -9.68 -3.72
N GLU A 77 21.17 -9.06 -3.59
CA GLU A 77 21.82 -8.79 -2.30
C GLU A 77 20.80 -8.17 -1.33
N GLY A 78 20.75 -8.67 -0.09
CA GLY A 78 19.78 -8.23 0.93
C GLY A 78 18.36 -8.80 0.81
N LEU A 79 17.98 -9.54 -0.24
CA LEU A 79 16.62 -10.14 -0.32
C LEU A 79 16.34 -11.13 0.82
N ASN A 80 17.34 -11.87 1.30
CA ASN A 80 17.19 -12.76 2.46
C ASN A 80 16.81 -12.02 3.75
N GLU A 81 17.39 -10.84 3.95
CA GLU A 81 17.15 -9.99 5.12
C GLU A 81 15.75 -9.37 5.06
N VAL A 82 15.41 -8.71 3.94
CA VAL A 82 14.09 -8.12 3.65
C VAL A 82 12.96 -9.14 3.73
N LEU A 83 13.17 -10.34 3.18
CA LEU A 83 12.15 -11.39 3.18
C LEU A 83 12.14 -12.22 4.45
N GLY A 84 13.16 -12.13 5.32
CA GLY A 84 13.33 -13.01 6.48
C GLY A 84 13.43 -14.48 6.09
N THR A 85 14.28 -14.79 5.10
CA THR A 85 14.46 -16.14 4.53
C THR A 85 15.94 -16.48 4.36
N ALA A 86 16.25 -17.78 4.23
CA ALA A 86 17.60 -18.28 3.97
C ALA A 86 17.64 -18.97 2.59
N GLY A 87 17.38 -18.22 1.53
CA GLY A 87 17.32 -18.71 0.14
C GLY A 87 18.50 -18.25 -0.72
N ASP A 88 18.86 -19.06 -1.72
CA ASP A 88 19.87 -18.69 -2.71
C ASP A 88 19.28 -17.72 -3.77
N TRP A 89 19.23 -16.44 -3.43
CA TRP A 89 18.81 -15.39 -4.36
C TRP A 89 19.87 -15.16 -5.42
N THR A 90 19.51 -15.43 -6.67
CA THR A 90 20.32 -15.19 -7.86
C THR A 90 19.75 -14.01 -8.64
N PRO A 91 20.52 -13.37 -9.53
CA PRO A 91 19.98 -12.37 -10.46
C PRO A 91 18.77 -12.87 -11.27
N LYS A 92 18.69 -14.19 -11.55
CA LYS A 92 17.54 -14.77 -12.25
C LYS A 92 16.30 -14.87 -11.36
N SER A 93 16.43 -15.34 -10.11
CA SER A 93 15.28 -15.42 -9.18
C SER A 93 14.80 -14.05 -8.72
N ALA A 94 15.69 -13.05 -8.63
CA ALA A 94 15.31 -11.65 -8.39
C ALA A 94 14.57 -11.04 -9.60
N ARG A 95 15.04 -11.22 -10.84
CA ARG A 95 14.27 -10.84 -12.05
C ARG A 95 12.88 -11.50 -12.07
N GLN A 96 12.79 -12.78 -11.72
CA GLN A 96 11.51 -13.48 -11.65
C GLN A 96 10.59 -12.84 -10.58
N LEU A 97 11.09 -12.61 -9.37
CA LEU A 97 10.31 -12.00 -8.28
C LEU A 97 9.83 -10.58 -8.61
N MET A 98 10.70 -9.74 -9.19
CA MET A 98 10.41 -8.34 -9.47
C MET A 98 9.46 -8.15 -10.67
N PHE A 99 9.65 -8.91 -11.76
CA PHE A 99 8.91 -8.68 -13.02
C PHE A 99 7.84 -9.73 -13.32
N PHE A 100 7.96 -10.94 -12.80
CA PHE A 100 7.05 -12.05 -13.10
C PHE A 100 6.73 -12.92 -11.87
N PRO A 101 6.29 -12.33 -10.74
CA PRO A 101 6.07 -13.07 -9.50
C PRO A 101 5.11 -14.26 -9.70
N THR A 102 5.47 -15.43 -9.15
CA THR A 102 4.54 -16.56 -9.05
C THR A 102 3.46 -16.28 -7.99
N THR A 103 2.39 -17.08 -8.00
CA THR A 103 1.32 -17.03 -6.98
C THR A 103 1.86 -17.07 -5.55
N ASP A 104 2.86 -17.92 -5.29
CA ASP A 104 3.49 -18.03 -3.97
C ASP A 104 4.33 -16.78 -3.64
N GLN A 105 5.04 -16.24 -4.63
CA GLN A 105 5.86 -15.03 -4.51
C GLN A 105 5.05 -13.75 -4.35
N ALA A 106 3.80 -13.68 -4.82
CA ALA A 106 2.95 -12.51 -4.64
C ALA A 106 2.71 -12.17 -3.15
N SER A 107 2.68 -13.19 -2.28
CA SER A 107 2.64 -12.98 -0.81
C SER A 107 3.88 -12.26 -0.26
N MET A 108 5.04 -12.37 -0.92
CA MET A 108 6.31 -11.76 -0.50
C MET A 108 6.32 -10.23 -0.69
N TYR A 109 5.49 -9.69 -1.58
CA TYR A 109 5.38 -8.24 -1.78
C TYR A 109 4.93 -7.51 -0.52
N ALA A 110 4.15 -8.17 0.35
CA ALA A 110 3.77 -7.66 1.66
C ALA A 110 4.97 -7.44 2.62
N ARG A 111 6.17 -7.94 2.29
CA ARG A 111 7.45 -7.61 2.96
C ARG A 111 8.28 -6.64 2.12
N LEU A 112 8.39 -6.87 0.80
CA LEU A 112 9.23 -6.09 -0.11
C LEU A 112 8.90 -4.59 -0.15
N ILE A 113 7.62 -4.21 0.03
CA ILE A 113 7.19 -2.80 -0.03
C ILE A 113 7.19 -2.07 1.33
N ARG A 114 7.52 -2.73 2.45
CA ARG A 114 7.53 -2.09 3.77
C ARG A 114 8.62 -1.03 3.86
N ASP A 115 8.44 -0.08 4.78
CA ASP A 115 9.52 0.79 5.23
C ASP A 115 10.60 0.00 5.99
N ALA A 116 11.81 0.57 6.10
CA ALA A 116 12.86 -0.01 6.91
C ALA A 116 12.46 -0.06 8.41
N PRO A 117 12.97 -1.02 9.20
CA PRO A 117 12.73 -1.06 10.64
C PRO A 117 13.08 0.26 11.33
N ALA A 118 12.33 0.64 12.36
CA ALA A 118 12.60 1.87 13.11
C ALA A 118 14.02 1.86 13.69
N GLY A 119 14.82 2.88 13.36
CA GLY A 119 16.24 2.97 13.75
C GLY A 119 17.21 2.19 12.83
N ALA A 120 16.75 1.60 11.73
CA ALA A 120 17.64 1.04 10.72
C ALA A 120 18.49 2.13 10.02
N PRO A 121 19.72 1.82 9.58
CA PRO A 121 20.58 2.79 8.89
C PRO A 121 20.03 3.12 7.50
N SER A 122 20.42 4.28 6.94
CA SER A 122 19.96 4.76 5.63
C SER A 122 20.28 3.80 4.47
N ASN A 123 21.34 3.01 4.59
CA ASN A 123 21.75 1.99 3.62
C ASN A 123 21.07 0.61 3.82
N HIS A 124 20.12 0.47 4.75
CA HIS A 124 19.44 -0.80 5.02
C HIS A 124 18.76 -1.36 3.75
N PRO A 125 18.88 -2.66 3.41
CA PRO A 125 18.48 -3.18 2.11
C PRO A 125 17.02 -2.92 1.73
N GLN A 126 16.11 -2.87 2.71
CA GLN A 126 14.70 -2.54 2.53
C GLN A 126 14.49 -1.25 1.72
N THR A 127 15.22 -0.17 2.04
CA THR A 127 15.13 1.13 1.35
C THR A 127 15.44 1.00 -0.15
N SER A 128 16.38 0.11 -0.50
CA SER A 128 16.74 -0.16 -1.89
C SER A 128 15.78 -1.09 -2.63
N MET A 129 14.99 -1.89 -1.90
CA MET A 129 14.01 -2.83 -2.46
C MET A 129 12.62 -2.21 -2.59
N GLN A 130 12.21 -1.38 -1.63
CA GLN A 130 10.88 -0.81 -1.49
C GLN A 130 10.41 -0.11 -2.77
N SER A 131 11.14 0.90 -3.24
CA SER A 131 10.72 1.72 -4.38
C SER A 131 10.58 0.91 -5.68
N GLY A 132 11.56 0.06 -6.00
CA GLY A 132 11.51 -0.79 -7.20
C GLY A 132 10.35 -1.79 -7.20
N HIS A 133 10.06 -2.42 -6.05
CA HIS A 133 8.94 -3.35 -5.93
C HIS A 133 7.58 -2.64 -5.83
N MET A 134 7.53 -1.44 -5.24
CA MET A 134 6.30 -0.64 -5.16
C MET A 134 5.89 -0.08 -6.53
N VAL A 135 6.86 0.40 -7.32
CA VAL A 135 6.63 0.83 -8.72
C VAL A 135 6.10 -0.34 -9.55
N MET A 136 6.68 -1.55 -9.42
CA MET A 136 6.20 -2.74 -10.14
C MET A 136 4.83 -3.24 -9.65
N LEU A 137 4.54 -3.10 -8.35
CA LEU A 137 3.23 -3.42 -7.77
C LEU A 137 2.14 -2.54 -8.41
N TYR A 138 2.38 -1.23 -8.42
CA TYR A 138 1.48 -0.18 -8.93
C TYR A 138 1.31 -0.21 -10.45
N LEU A 139 2.41 -0.29 -11.24
CA LEU A 139 2.35 -0.19 -12.70
C LEU A 139 2.03 -1.51 -13.42
N HIS A 140 2.16 -2.67 -12.77
CA HIS A 140 1.99 -3.95 -13.45
C HIS A 140 1.26 -5.02 -12.64
N HIS A 141 1.71 -5.32 -11.41
CA HIS A 141 1.24 -6.55 -10.74
C HIS A 141 -0.21 -6.47 -10.26
N VAL A 142 -0.67 -5.29 -9.85
CA VAL A 142 -2.09 -5.05 -9.56
C VAL A 142 -2.94 -4.84 -10.82
N PRO A 143 -2.58 -3.96 -11.79
CA PRO A 143 -3.47 -3.66 -12.93
C PRO A 143 -3.48 -4.72 -14.04
N HIS A 144 -2.46 -5.58 -14.14
CA HIS A 144 -2.26 -6.42 -15.35
C HIS A 144 -2.07 -7.92 -15.09
N LEU A 145 -1.80 -8.38 -13.85
CA LEU A 145 -1.80 -9.80 -13.53
C LEU A 145 -3.21 -10.29 -13.13
N PRO A 146 -3.55 -11.57 -13.32
CA PRO A 146 -4.84 -12.11 -12.89
C PRO A 146 -5.03 -11.93 -11.37
N TRP A 147 -6.14 -11.31 -10.95
CA TRP A 147 -6.38 -10.91 -9.56
C TRP A 147 -6.23 -12.07 -8.56
N GLY A 148 -6.77 -13.25 -8.90
CA GLY A 148 -6.63 -14.47 -8.07
C GLY A 148 -5.21 -15.08 -8.04
N SER A 149 -4.33 -14.69 -8.96
CA SER A 149 -2.93 -15.14 -9.01
C SER A 149 -1.96 -14.18 -8.32
N PHE A 150 -2.28 -12.90 -8.21
CA PHE A 150 -1.41 -11.91 -7.56
C PHE A 150 -2.06 -11.19 -6.37
N ALA A 151 -3.18 -10.49 -6.59
CA ALA A 151 -3.82 -9.68 -5.54
C ALA A 151 -4.32 -10.54 -4.36
N ALA A 152 -4.93 -11.70 -4.61
CA ALA A 152 -5.42 -12.56 -3.53
C ALA A 152 -4.30 -13.10 -2.60
N PRO A 153 -3.19 -13.69 -3.11
CA PRO A 153 -2.05 -14.06 -2.25
C PRO A 153 -1.32 -12.86 -1.62
N PHE A 154 -1.28 -11.71 -2.29
CA PHE A 154 -0.74 -10.48 -1.72
C PHE A 154 -1.54 -10.01 -0.50
N ILE A 155 -2.88 -9.96 -0.60
CA ILE A 155 -3.78 -9.60 0.50
C ILE A 155 -3.58 -10.56 1.69
N THR A 156 -3.62 -11.87 1.46
CA THR A 156 -3.49 -12.87 2.54
C THR A 156 -2.07 -12.96 3.11
N GLY A 157 -1.05 -12.54 2.35
CA GLY A 157 0.31 -12.29 2.86
C GLY A 157 0.45 -11.04 3.74
N GLY A 158 -0.62 -10.27 3.94
CA GLY A 158 -0.62 -9.02 4.71
C GLY A 158 -0.37 -7.76 3.88
N GLY A 159 -0.56 -7.82 2.56
CA GLY A 159 -0.28 -6.72 1.62
C GLY A 159 -1.06 -5.45 1.89
N LEU A 160 -2.34 -5.56 2.28
CA LEU A 160 -3.16 -4.39 2.64
C LEU A 160 -2.62 -3.66 3.89
N SER A 161 -2.06 -4.40 4.85
CA SER A 161 -1.40 -3.81 6.02
C SER A 161 -0.09 -3.10 5.64
N ALA A 162 0.67 -3.64 4.68
CA ALA A 162 1.87 -2.96 4.18
C ALA A 162 1.51 -1.66 3.43
N LEU A 163 0.49 -1.69 2.55
CA LEU A 163 -0.01 -0.50 1.87
C LEU A 163 -0.53 0.56 2.85
N ALA A 164 -1.25 0.16 3.90
CA ALA A 164 -1.75 1.07 4.93
C ALA A 164 -0.63 1.83 5.66
N SER A 165 0.50 1.17 5.96
CA SER A 165 1.68 1.86 6.53
C SER A 165 2.24 2.94 5.59
N LEU A 166 2.32 2.64 4.29
CA LEU A 166 2.87 3.56 3.30
C LEU A 166 2.03 4.83 3.10
N MET A 167 0.77 4.84 3.53
CA MET A 167 -0.09 6.05 3.50
C MET A 167 0.43 7.18 4.40
N GLN A 168 1.35 6.88 5.33
CA GLN A 168 2.06 7.85 6.16
C GLN A 168 3.49 8.17 5.67
N SER A 169 3.94 7.62 4.54
CA SER A 169 5.32 7.81 4.07
C SER A 169 5.62 9.30 3.78
N PRO A 170 6.79 9.83 4.17
CA PRO A 170 7.18 11.19 3.80
C PRO A 170 7.29 11.35 2.27
N ASN A 171 7.55 10.26 1.55
CA ASN A 171 7.58 10.25 0.10
C ASN A 171 6.16 10.25 -0.48
N LEU A 172 5.75 11.40 -1.05
CA LEU A 172 4.46 11.62 -1.70
C LEU A 172 4.16 10.62 -2.83
N TYR A 173 5.18 10.21 -3.61
CA TYR A 173 5.00 9.22 -4.66
C TYR A 173 4.70 7.83 -4.10
N LEU A 174 5.32 7.43 -2.99
CA LEU A 174 4.98 6.17 -2.31
C LEU A 174 3.58 6.21 -1.71
N ARG A 175 3.14 7.34 -1.14
CA ARG A 175 1.75 7.54 -0.67
C ARG A 175 0.75 7.35 -1.81
N GLY A 176 0.96 8.02 -2.94
CA GLY A 176 0.09 7.91 -4.12
C GLY A 176 0.05 6.51 -4.70
N GLN A 177 1.22 5.89 -4.93
CA GLN A 177 1.29 4.51 -5.41
C GLN A 177 0.59 3.53 -4.46
N ALA A 178 0.68 3.74 -3.14
CA ALA A 178 0.11 2.83 -2.15
C ALA A 178 -1.43 2.91 -2.10
N ILE A 179 -1.99 4.12 -2.09
CA ILE A 179 -3.45 4.32 -2.09
C ILE A 179 -4.05 3.90 -3.42
N ASP A 180 -3.42 4.24 -4.55
CA ASP A 180 -3.93 3.84 -5.87
C ASP A 180 -3.86 2.32 -6.09
N SER A 181 -2.75 1.67 -5.71
CA SER A 181 -2.67 0.19 -5.71
C SER A 181 -3.77 -0.45 -4.85
N PHE A 182 -4.13 0.17 -3.73
CA PHE A 182 -5.22 -0.30 -2.88
C PHE A 182 -6.58 -0.15 -3.58
N LEU A 183 -6.86 1.02 -4.16
CA LEU A 183 -8.08 1.27 -4.95
C LEU A 183 -8.21 0.26 -6.10
N GLN A 184 -7.14 0.06 -6.88
CA GLN A 184 -7.10 -0.93 -7.95
C GLN A 184 -7.37 -2.36 -7.44
N ILE A 185 -6.82 -2.76 -6.29
CA ILE A 185 -7.11 -4.06 -5.65
C ILE A 185 -8.61 -4.20 -5.32
N THR A 186 -9.26 -3.13 -4.85
CA THR A 186 -10.70 -3.13 -4.51
C THR A 186 -11.62 -3.08 -5.74
N ALA A 187 -11.21 -2.44 -6.84
CA ALA A 187 -11.99 -2.33 -8.07
C ALA A 187 -11.79 -3.51 -9.03
N GLY A 188 -10.55 -3.96 -9.21
CA GLY A 188 -10.15 -4.99 -10.19
C GLY A 188 -10.57 -6.42 -9.84
N SER A 189 -11.21 -6.63 -8.68
CA SER A 189 -11.58 -7.98 -8.23
C SER A 189 -12.82 -8.54 -8.95
N ALA A 190 -13.70 -7.69 -9.49
CA ALA A 190 -15.10 -8.00 -9.80
C ALA A 190 -15.36 -9.18 -10.79
N SER A 191 -14.35 -9.64 -11.53
CA SER A 191 -14.43 -10.80 -12.42
C SER A 191 -14.04 -12.14 -11.77
N VAL A 192 -13.43 -12.11 -10.58
CA VAL A 192 -12.87 -13.27 -9.85
C VAL A 192 -13.37 -13.34 -8.41
N PHE A 193 -13.59 -12.19 -7.77
CA PHE A 193 -13.94 -12.06 -6.36
C PHE A 193 -14.78 -10.81 -6.13
N ASP A 194 -15.95 -10.94 -5.50
CA ASP A 194 -16.85 -9.83 -5.20
C ASP A 194 -16.76 -9.44 -3.71
N TRP A 195 -16.16 -8.28 -3.42
CA TRP A 195 -16.11 -7.72 -2.07
C TRP A 195 -17.51 -7.55 -1.42
N TRP A 196 -18.58 -7.39 -2.21
CA TRP A 196 -19.94 -7.19 -1.73
C TRP A 196 -20.70 -8.48 -1.44
N SER A 197 -20.12 -9.64 -1.78
CA SER A 197 -20.66 -10.95 -1.43
C SER A 197 -20.21 -11.38 -0.02
N PRO A 198 -21.06 -12.03 0.77
CA PRO A 198 -20.64 -12.61 2.06
C PRO A 198 -19.58 -13.71 1.85
N PRO A 199 -18.52 -13.78 2.69
CA PRO A 199 -17.44 -14.75 2.50
C PRO A 199 -17.93 -16.19 2.71
N VAL A 200 -17.57 -17.09 1.80
CA VAL A 200 -18.00 -18.49 1.86
C VAL A 200 -17.19 -19.27 2.90
N THR A 201 -17.86 -20.01 3.78
CA THR A 201 -17.18 -20.83 4.80
C THR A 201 -16.29 -21.88 4.16
N GLY A 202 -14.98 -21.81 4.41
CA GLY A 202 -13.99 -22.76 3.89
C GLY A 202 -13.33 -22.33 2.57
N SER A 203 -13.67 -21.17 2.00
CA SER A 203 -12.93 -20.56 0.90
C SER A 203 -11.86 -19.58 1.37
N THR A 204 -11.03 -19.11 0.44
CA THR A 204 -10.11 -17.98 0.63
C THR A 204 -10.81 -16.66 0.96
N ASP A 205 -12.09 -16.51 0.60
CA ASP A 205 -12.88 -15.29 0.76
C ASP A 205 -12.88 -14.82 2.21
N LYS A 206 -12.98 -15.76 3.17
CA LYS A 206 -12.91 -15.41 4.59
C LYS A 206 -11.57 -14.74 4.94
N ALA A 207 -10.45 -15.26 4.45
CA ALA A 207 -9.13 -14.66 4.71
C ALA A 207 -8.97 -13.28 4.07
N LEU A 208 -9.59 -13.06 2.90
CA LEU A 208 -9.62 -11.75 2.22
C LEU A 208 -10.46 -10.73 3.02
N HIS A 209 -11.63 -11.13 3.53
CA HIS A 209 -12.46 -10.30 4.41
C HIS A 209 -11.79 -10.06 5.77
N ASP A 210 -11.14 -11.09 6.36
CA ASP A 210 -10.41 -10.99 7.63
C ASP A 210 -9.24 -9.99 7.51
N ALA A 211 -8.52 -9.98 6.38
CA ALA A 211 -7.45 -9.01 6.12
C ALA A 211 -7.98 -7.57 5.97
N MET A 212 -9.09 -7.37 5.26
CA MET A 212 -9.70 -6.05 5.03
C MET A 212 -10.38 -5.47 6.28
N ILE A 213 -11.00 -6.30 7.13
CA ILE A 213 -11.56 -5.85 8.42
C ILE A 213 -10.45 -5.63 9.46
N GLY A 214 -9.35 -6.39 9.40
CA GLY A 214 -8.20 -6.27 10.29
C GLY A 214 -7.49 -4.92 10.23
N LEU A 215 -7.70 -4.14 9.16
CA LEU A 215 -7.25 -2.74 9.04
C LEU A 215 -7.81 -1.82 10.13
N ALA A 216 -8.97 -2.15 10.71
CA ALA A 216 -9.52 -1.45 11.87
C ALA A 216 -8.58 -1.48 13.10
N SER A 217 -7.68 -2.46 13.17
CA SER A 217 -6.71 -2.64 14.26
C SER A 217 -5.34 -2.03 13.96
N ILE A 218 -5.19 -1.32 12.85
CA ILE A 218 -3.93 -0.72 12.38
C ILE A 218 -4.10 0.81 12.42
N PRO A 219 -3.46 1.54 13.35
CA PRO A 219 -3.60 3.00 13.46
C PRO A 219 -3.32 3.73 12.13
N GLN A 220 -2.28 3.29 11.42
CA GLN A 220 -1.83 3.84 10.14
C GLN A 220 -2.91 3.83 9.05
N TRP A 221 -3.89 2.93 9.12
CA TRP A 221 -5.00 2.87 8.16
C TRP A 221 -5.87 4.13 8.22
N MET A 222 -6.44 4.43 9.39
CA MET A 222 -7.35 5.57 9.55
C MET A 222 -6.57 6.89 9.56
N GLU A 223 -5.42 6.92 10.24
CA GLU A 223 -4.53 8.09 10.29
C GLU A 223 -3.96 8.44 8.90
N GLY A 224 -3.58 7.44 8.11
CA GLY A 224 -3.06 7.63 6.75
C GLY A 224 -4.12 8.17 5.78
N LEU A 225 -5.35 7.66 5.84
CA LEU A 225 -6.47 8.22 5.07
C LEU A 225 -6.79 9.67 5.46
N LEU A 226 -6.68 10.02 6.74
CA LEU A 226 -6.89 11.38 7.25
C LEU A 226 -5.72 12.33 6.89
N LEU A 227 -4.47 11.86 6.93
CA LEU A 227 -3.29 12.64 6.54
C LEU A 227 -3.32 13.10 5.07
N ASN A 228 -3.94 12.29 4.21
CA ASN A 228 -4.11 12.57 2.78
C ASN A 228 -5.49 13.19 2.46
N SER A 229 -6.23 13.67 3.45
CA SER A 229 -7.53 14.34 3.27
C SER A 229 -7.43 15.82 2.86
N ASP A 230 -6.26 16.44 3.07
CA ASP A 230 -5.95 17.82 2.67
C ASP A 230 -5.08 17.82 1.39
N ALA A 231 -5.37 18.72 0.46
CA ALA A 231 -4.60 18.90 -0.76
C ALA A 231 -3.20 19.48 -0.47
N ALA A 232 -3.04 20.32 0.56
CA ALA A 232 -1.76 20.97 0.88
C ALA A 232 -0.72 20.01 1.51
N THR A 233 -1.14 18.90 2.13
CA THR A 233 -0.25 17.90 2.76
C THR A 233 -0.14 16.59 1.98
N SER A 234 -0.88 16.46 0.88
CA SER A 234 -1.02 15.24 0.09
C SER A 234 -0.43 15.39 -1.32
N TYR A 235 -0.46 14.31 -2.09
CA TYR A 235 -0.12 14.28 -3.50
C TYR A 235 -1.34 14.66 -4.36
N PRO A 236 -1.15 15.06 -5.64
CA PRO A 236 -2.26 15.42 -6.54
C PRO A 236 -3.33 14.31 -6.64
N GLY A 237 -4.59 14.67 -6.42
CA GLY A 237 -5.72 13.74 -6.37
C GLY A 237 -5.87 12.94 -5.06
N GLY A 238 -4.90 13.00 -4.14
CA GLY A 238 -4.91 12.22 -2.90
C GLY A 238 -6.15 12.39 -2.00
N PRO A 239 -6.72 13.60 -1.83
CA PRO A 239 -7.98 13.79 -1.11
C PRO A 239 -9.16 13.03 -1.73
N VAL A 240 -9.22 12.90 -3.06
CA VAL A 240 -10.26 12.14 -3.77
C VAL A 240 -10.06 10.65 -3.54
N GLN A 241 -8.85 10.15 -3.80
CA GLN A 241 -8.52 8.73 -3.69
C GLN A 241 -8.68 8.20 -2.27
N SER A 242 -8.21 8.96 -1.27
CA SER A 242 -8.37 8.63 0.15
C SER A 242 -9.84 8.61 0.56
N LEU A 243 -10.66 9.53 0.03
CA LEU A 243 -12.09 9.55 0.31
C LEU A 243 -12.84 8.41 -0.39
N GLN A 244 -12.50 8.07 -1.63
CA GLN A 244 -13.02 6.91 -2.35
C GLN A 244 -12.73 5.61 -1.59
N LEU A 245 -11.51 5.47 -1.06
CA LEU A 245 -11.10 4.28 -0.32
C LEU A 245 -11.80 4.17 1.04
N LEU A 246 -11.93 5.29 1.76
CA LEU A 246 -12.73 5.38 3.00
C LEU A 246 -14.22 5.10 2.72
N ALA A 247 -14.77 5.61 1.61
CA ALA A 247 -16.15 5.38 1.18
C ALA A 247 -16.44 3.91 0.93
N PHE A 248 -15.55 3.23 0.20
CA PHE A 248 -15.59 1.80 -0.03
C PHE A 248 -15.59 1.05 1.30
N TRP A 249 -14.59 1.30 2.15
CA TRP A 249 -14.40 0.54 3.40
C TRP A 249 -15.56 0.74 4.38
N LEU A 250 -15.99 1.98 4.66
CA LEU A 250 -17.13 2.25 5.53
C LEU A 250 -18.43 1.62 5.01
N SER A 251 -18.66 1.68 3.70
CA SER A 251 -19.84 1.08 3.07
C SER A 251 -19.81 -0.45 3.12
N TRP A 252 -18.64 -1.06 2.91
CA TRP A 252 -18.40 -2.49 2.97
C TRP A 252 -18.55 -3.06 4.40
N VAL A 253 -17.89 -2.43 5.39
CA VAL A 253 -18.04 -2.78 6.81
C VAL A 253 -19.51 -2.67 7.23
N ARG A 254 -20.18 -1.56 6.88
CA ARG A 254 -21.61 -1.38 7.15
C ARG A 254 -22.46 -2.47 6.49
N LYS A 255 -22.21 -2.79 5.22
CA LYS A 255 -23.03 -3.73 4.43
C LYS A 255 -22.94 -5.18 4.91
N LEU A 256 -21.75 -5.65 5.27
CA LEU A 256 -21.50 -7.08 5.54
C LEU A 256 -21.17 -7.40 6.99
N HIS A 257 -20.44 -6.52 7.68
CA HIS A 257 -19.84 -6.81 8.99
C HIS A 257 -20.56 -6.17 10.18
N SER A 258 -21.51 -5.26 9.93
CA SER A 258 -22.31 -4.63 10.99
C SER A 258 -23.60 -5.39 11.37
N SER A 259 -24.10 -5.11 12.57
CA SER A 259 -25.48 -5.44 12.95
C SER A 259 -26.45 -4.41 12.35
N ASN A 260 -27.57 -4.89 11.78
CA ASN A 260 -28.64 -4.07 11.21
C ASN A 260 -28.23 -3.08 10.09
N SER A 261 -27.07 -3.27 9.45
CA SER A 261 -26.54 -2.38 8.40
C SER A 261 -26.26 -0.95 8.88
N ARG A 262 -25.81 -0.79 10.13
CA ARG A 262 -25.51 0.51 10.76
C ARG A 262 -24.10 0.52 11.36
N ILE A 263 -23.40 1.65 11.23
CA ILE A 263 -22.16 1.94 11.94
C ILE A 263 -22.23 3.35 12.51
N TYR A 264 -21.65 3.56 13.68
CA TYR A 264 -21.49 4.86 14.31
C TYR A 264 -20.04 5.29 14.16
N LEU A 265 -19.80 6.55 13.79
CA LEU A 265 -18.45 7.13 13.66
C LEU A 265 -18.14 8.00 14.89
N SER A 266 -16.86 8.26 15.16
CA SER A 266 -16.46 9.22 16.20
C SER A 266 -16.77 10.65 15.78
N ARG A 267 -16.91 11.57 16.75
CA ARG A 267 -17.05 13.01 16.47
C ARG A 267 -15.89 13.53 15.62
N THR A 268 -14.68 13.04 15.88
CA THR A 268 -13.46 13.40 15.13
C THR A 268 -13.56 12.99 13.66
N LEU A 269 -13.99 11.77 13.37
CA LEU A 269 -14.13 11.29 11.99
C LEU A 269 -15.30 11.97 11.25
N LEU A 270 -16.40 12.28 11.95
CA LEU A 270 -17.50 13.07 11.37
C LEU A 270 -17.08 14.52 11.07
N ALA A 271 -16.26 15.15 11.92
CA ALA A 271 -15.68 16.47 11.65
C ALA A 271 -14.73 16.42 10.45
N ALA A 272 -13.80 15.45 10.41
CA ALA A 272 -12.90 15.27 9.28
C ALA A 272 -13.65 15.00 7.96
N LEU A 273 -14.73 14.22 7.96
CA LEU A 273 -15.58 14.01 6.79
C LEU A 273 -16.34 15.28 6.35
N ARG A 274 -16.69 16.18 7.27
CA ARG A 274 -17.29 17.48 6.95
C ARG A 274 -16.26 18.41 6.29
N ASP A 275 -15.06 18.45 6.85
CA ASP A 275 -14.00 19.42 6.51
C ASP A 275 -13.01 18.89 5.45
N TRP A 276 -13.23 17.67 4.95
CA TRP A 276 -12.36 16.98 3.99
C TRP A 276 -12.06 17.84 2.75
N GLY A 277 -10.78 17.99 2.41
CA GLY A 277 -10.29 18.85 1.33
C GLY A 277 -10.38 20.37 1.57
N ALA A 278 -10.97 20.86 2.66
CA ALA A 278 -11.24 22.29 2.83
C ALA A 278 -10.03 23.14 3.28
N ALA A 279 -8.94 22.52 3.72
CA ALA A 279 -7.84 23.23 4.40
C ALA A 279 -6.95 24.10 3.48
N GLY A 280 -6.98 23.88 2.16
CA GLY A 280 -6.32 24.74 1.17
C GLY A 280 -6.77 26.20 1.15
N MET A 281 -7.93 26.55 1.74
CA MET A 281 -8.46 27.93 1.74
C MET A 281 -7.82 28.88 2.78
N SER A 282 -6.75 28.48 3.47
CA SER A 282 -6.18 29.23 4.61
C SER A 282 -4.72 29.69 4.46
N GLY A 283 -4.50 30.61 3.52
CA GLY A 283 -3.57 31.73 3.77
C GLY A 283 -2.10 31.59 3.36
N THR A 284 -1.75 30.66 2.47
CA THR A 284 -0.43 30.62 1.81
C THR A 284 -0.59 30.44 0.30
N GLU A 285 0.39 30.86 -0.50
CA GLU A 285 0.35 30.89 -1.96
C GLU A 285 0.40 29.48 -2.58
N CYS A 286 -0.72 28.77 -2.54
CA CYS A 286 -0.96 27.52 -3.26
C CYS A 286 -1.94 27.76 -4.41
N VAL A 287 -1.78 26.99 -5.50
CA VAL A 287 -2.56 27.13 -6.74
C VAL A 287 -4.07 27.06 -6.45
N ASP A 288 -4.84 28.03 -6.96
CA ASP A 288 -6.31 28.11 -6.89
C ASP A 288 -7.01 27.02 -7.77
N GLU A 289 -6.56 25.77 -7.72
CA GLU A 289 -7.27 24.66 -8.35
C GLU A 289 -8.54 24.34 -7.52
N PRO A 290 -9.75 24.52 -8.07
CA PRO A 290 -10.97 24.30 -7.31
C PRO A 290 -11.14 22.82 -6.99
N LEU A 291 -11.53 22.54 -5.73
CA LEU A 291 -11.84 21.17 -5.28
C LEU A 291 -12.78 20.47 -6.26
N SER A 292 -12.38 19.30 -6.75
CA SER A 292 -13.10 18.61 -7.82
C SER A 292 -14.56 18.34 -7.44
N GLU A 293 -15.46 18.45 -8.42
CA GLU A 293 -16.90 18.23 -8.20
C GLU A 293 -17.17 16.83 -7.63
N GLU A 294 -16.40 15.82 -8.05
CA GLU A 294 -16.43 14.47 -7.49
C GLU A 294 -16.10 14.45 -5.99
N LEU A 295 -15.05 15.15 -5.54
CA LEU A 295 -14.70 15.25 -4.12
C LEU A 295 -15.85 15.83 -3.31
N LEU A 296 -16.40 16.95 -3.79
CA LEU A 296 -17.47 17.68 -3.12
C LEU A 296 -18.76 16.87 -3.06
N GLU A 297 -19.12 16.17 -4.12
CA GLU A 297 -20.31 15.32 -4.18
C GLU A 297 -20.14 14.07 -3.29
N LEU A 298 -19.01 13.38 -3.38
CA LEU A 298 -18.70 12.18 -2.58
C LEU A 298 -18.65 12.52 -1.08
N ARG A 299 -17.95 13.60 -0.70
CA ARG A 299 -17.90 14.10 0.69
C ARG A 299 -19.30 14.38 1.23
N SER A 300 -20.10 15.10 0.45
CA SER A 300 -21.47 15.47 0.83
C SER A 300 -22.36 14.24 1.00
N LYS A 301 -22.27 13.25 0.09
CA LYS A 301 -22.99 11.97 0.19
C LYS A 301 -22.61 11.19 1.45
N LEU A 302 -21.31 11.03 1.72
CA LEU A 302 -20.81 10.26 2.86
C LEU A 302 -21.17 10.92 4.19
N PHE A 303 -20.93 12.23 4.33
CA PHE A 303 -21.29 12.96 5.54
C PHE A 303 -22.80 12.94 5.79
N ALA A 304 -23.62 13.17 4.75
CA ALA A 304 -25.08 13.13 4.87
C ALA A 304 -25.68 11.73 5.06
N ASP A 305 -24.90 10.66 4.93
CA ASP A 305 -25.30 9.28 5.20
C ASP A 305 -24.88 8.87 6.62
N PHE A 306 -23.59 8.96 6.96
CA PHE A 306 -23.05 8.50 8.24
C PHE A 306 -23.36 9.43 9.43
N SER A 307 -23.67 10.72 9.22
CA SER A 307 -24.10 11.61 10.32
C SER A 307 -25.48 11.26 10.90
N ARG A 308 -26.32 10.51 10.17
CA ARG A 308 -27.73 10.22 10.54
C ARG A 308 -27.88 9.39 11.81
N GLU A 309 -26.93 8.51 12.06
CA GLU A 309 -26.90 7.63 13.24
C GLU A 309 -26.33 8.36 14.47
N GLY A 310 -25.70 9.53 14.27
CA GLY A 310 -25.03 10.30 15.30
C GLY A 310 -23.64 9.77 15.69
N PRO A 311 -22.90 10.53 16.51
CA PRO A 311 -21.58 10.14 16.99
C PRO A 311 -21.64 8.98 18.00
N ILE A 312 -20.65 8.09 17.97
CA ILE A 312 -20.56 6.94 18.88
C ILE A 312 -20.48 7.37 20.36
N GLU A 313 -19.86 8.52 20.65
CA GLU A 313 -19.78 9.18 21.95
C GLU A 313 -21.11 9.85 22.39
N GLY A 314 -22.23 9.47 21.76
CA GLY A 314 -23.60 9.81 22.13
C GLY A 314 -24.61 8.70 21.80
N ALA A 315 -24.15 7.52 21.37
CA ALA A 315 -25.02 6.45 20.90
C ALA A 315 -25.70 5.70 22.07
N VAL A 316 -27.02 5.86 22.21
CA VAL A 316 -27.83 5.10 23.18
C VAL A 316 -28.08 3.69 22.63
N PHE A 317 -27.25 2.73 23.03
CA PHE A 317 -27.41 1.33 22.66
C PHE A 317 -28.64 0.71 23.33
N THR A 318 -29.78 0.73 22.62
CA THR A 318 -30.99 0.05 23.05
C THR A 318 -30.83 -1.46 22.78
N LEU A 319 -30.66 -2.24 23.85
CA LEU A 319 -30.47 -3.69 23.75
C LEU A 319 -31.79 -4.42 23.36
N PRO A 320 -31.71 -5.65 22.80
CA PRO A 320 -32.89 -6.48 22.51
C PRO A 320 -33.61 -6.86 23.81
N GLY A 321 -34.58 -6.05 24.20
CA GLY A 321 -35.22 -6.10 25.53
C GLY A 321 -35.80 -4.76 25.99
N GLY A 322 -35.47 -3.65 25.30
CA GLY A 322 -36.09 -2.34 25.55
C GLY A 322 -35.45 -1.52 26.69
N ALA A 323 -34.44 -2.06 27.36
CA ALA A 323 -33.59 -1.30 28.26
C ALA A 323 -32.73 -0.30 27.46
N GLN A 324 -32.98 0.99 27.67
CA GLN A 324 -32.07 2.06 27.25
C GLN A 324 -30.98 2.20 28.32
N GLN A 325 -29.75 1.81 27.98
CA GLN A 325 -28.59 2.19 28.79
C GLN A 325 -28.04 3.51 28.26
N HIS A 326 -28.21 4.58 29.03
CA HIS A 326 -27.38 5.77 28.88
C HIS A 326 -25.98 5.41 29.38
N VAL A 327 -24.96 5.52 28.53
CA VAL A 327 -23.56 5.24 28.93
C VAL A 327 -23.03 6.42 29.73
N GLN A 328 -23.46 6.50 30.98
CA GLN A 328 -22.91 7.41 31.97
C GLN A 328 -21.58 6.84 32.45
N TRP A 329 -20.48 7.37 31.90
CA TRP A 329 -19.15 7.18 32.47
C TRP A 329 -19.10 7.87 33.83
N GLY A 330 -19.34 7.11 34.89
CA GLY A 330 -19.36 7.60 36.27
C GLY A 330 -18.02 7.38 36.96
N ASP A 331 -17.67 8.31 37.85
CA ASP A 331 -16.63 8.10 38.85
C ASP A 331 -16.97 6.87 39.72
N SER A 332 -15.96 6.05 40.03
CA SER A 332 -16.15 4.79 40.74
C SER A 332 -16.40 5.00 42.24
N PRO A 333 -17.41 4.33 42.83
CA PRO A 333 -17.31 3.87 44.22
C PRO A 333 -16.38 2.65 44.31
N ALA A 334 -15.81 2.41 45.49
CA ALA A 334 -14.81 1.37 45.74
C ALA A 334 -15.43 0.04 46.26
N ASP A 335 -14.58 -0.79 46.88
CA ASP A 335 -14.77 -2.18 47.31
C ASP A 335 -14.69 -3.18 46.12
N ASP A 336 -13.83 -4.21 46.11
CA ASP A 336 -13.19 -4.90 47.24
C ASP A 336 -11.64 -4.96 47.14
N MET A 337 -10.97 -5.41 48.21
CA MET A 337 -9.57 -5.12 48.53
C MET A 337 -8.61 -6.34 48.49
N HIS A 338 -7.42 -6.18 47.90
CA HIS A 338 -6.15 -6.75 48.42
C HIS A 338 -4.86 -6.10 47.80
N THR A 339 -4.22 -5.20 48.57
CA THR A 339 -2.78 -5.22 49.02
C THR A 339 -1.70 -5.86 48.12
N VAL A 340 -0.52 -5.29 47.82
CA VAL A 340 0.34 -4.14 48.30
C VAL A 340 1.06 -3.57 47.03
N ALA A 341 1.52 -2.32 46.82
CA ALA A 341 2.21 -1.27 47.62
C ALA A 341 1.85 0.16 47.09
N THR A 342 2.20 1.36 47.61
CA THR A 342 3.13 1.95 48.63
C THR A 342 4.64 2.00 48.28
N ASP A 343 5.38 3.13 48.33
CA ASP A 343 5.09 4.58 48.53
C ASP A 343 6.37 5.41 48.19
N VAL A 344 6.43 6.70 48.57
CA VAL A 344 7.57 7.62 48.83
C VAL A 344 7.59 8.92 47.99
N THR A 345 6.85 9.90 48.51
CA THR A 345 7.32 11.23 48.98
C THR A 345 8.04 12.22 48.04
N GLN A 346 7.54 13.46 48.09
CA GLN A 346 8.09 14.75 47.64
C GLN A 346 9.59 14.98 47.91
N MET A 347 10.24 15.87 47.13
CA MET A 347 11.00 17.03 47.65
C MET A 347 11.38 18.06 46.56
N SER A 348 11.61 19.30 47.02
CA SER A 348 11.97 20.56 46.35
C SER A 348 12.78 20.61 45.04
N SER A 349 12.35 21.54 44.18
CA SER A 349 13.11 22.71 43.68
C SER A 349 14.64 22.64 43.57
N THR A 350 15.17 22.86 42.35
CA THR A 350 16.12 23.97 42.07
C THR A 350 16.27 24.21 40.57
N VAL A 351 16.72 25.42 40.21
CA VAL A 351 17.14 25.82 38.85
C VAL A 351 18.61 26.20 38.89
N PRO A 352 19.41 25.84 37.87
CA PRO A 352 20.36 26.82 37.35
C PRO A 352 20.33 26.91 35.82
N THR A 353 20.32 28.14 35.32
CA THR A 353 20.62 28.48 33.92
C THR A 353 22.11 28.31 33.65
N ALA A 354 22.48 27.78 32.48
CA ALA A 354 23.83 27.89 31.93
C ALA A 354 23.76 28.22 30.44
N VAL A 355 24.53 29.23 30.02
CA VAL A 355 24.71 29.65 28.62
C VAL A 355 26.18 29.48 28.28
N MET A 356 26.49 28.83 27.16
CA MET A 356 27.74 29.04 26.43
C MET A 356 27.51 28.89 24.93
N GLU A 357 28.33 29.64 24.17
CA GLU A 357 28.26 29.83 22.71
C GLU A 357 29.21 28.88 21.95
N PRO A 358 29.17 28.84 20.61
CA PRO A 358 29.71 27.71 19.84
C PRO A 358 31.23 27.73 19.64
N VAL A 359 31.76 26.57 19.25
CA VAL A 359 33.08 26.41 18.65
C VAL A 359 32.88 25.71 17.29
N ALA A 360 33.57 26.20 16.27
CA ALA A 360 33.67 25.56 14.97
C ALA A 360 35.15 25.28 14.68
N GLU A 361 35.45 24.13 14.07
CA GLU A 361 36.29 24.04 12.85
C GLU A 361 36.41 22.59 12.34
N GLU A 362 36.62 22.51 11.02
CA GLU A 362 37.24 21.45 10.21
C GLU A 362 37.04 19.95 10.55
N ALA A 363 36.30 19.27 9.65
CA ALA A 363 36.71 17.98 9.09
C ALA A 363 36.11 17.81 7.67
N GLU A 364 36.86 18.18 6.64
CA GLU A 364 36.57 17.73 5.27
C GLU A 364 37.06 16.28 5.11
N ASP A 365 36.19 15.35 4.70
CA ASP A 365 36.61 14.31 3.74
C ASP A 365 35.43 13.70 2.96
N VAL A 366 35.74 13.33 1.73
CA VAL A 366 34.84 13.01 0.60
C VAL A 366 33.84 11.86 0.88
N ILE A 367 32.54 12.12 0.66
CA ILE A 367 31.59 11.08 0.23
C ILE A 367 30.76 11.60 -0.96
N GLU A 368 31.04 11.06 -2.14
CA GLU A 368 30.30 11.33 -3.38
C GLU A 368 29.00 10.52 -3.42
N LEU A 369 27.92 11.05 -2.85
CA LEU A 369 26.56 10.54 -3.02
C LEU A 369 25.88 11.25 -4.19
N GLY A 370 25.33 10.48 -5.13
CA GLY A 370 24.66 11.00 -6.31
C GLY A 370 23.31 11.64 -5.98
N ASP A 371 23.33 12.94 -5.75
CA ASP A 371 22.15 13.80 -5.60
C ASP A 371 21.62 14.21 -6.98
N GLU A 372 20.83 13.34 -7.61
CA GLU A 372 20.02 13.69 -8.80
C GLU A 372 18.65 14.17 -8.34
N GLY A 373 18.56 15.48 -8.08
CA GLY A 373 17.33 16.15 -7.66
C GLY A 373 16.21 15.99 -8.70
N PHE A 374 15.03 15.55 -8.24
CA PHE A 374 13.85 15.40 -9.07
C PHE A 374 13.12 16.75 -9.21
N ASP A 375 13.73 17.66 -9.99
CA ASP A 375 13.18 18.99 -10.25
C ASP A 375 12.41 19.00 -11.57
N ILE A 376 11.10 19.27 -11.51
CA ILE A 376 10.21 19.41 -12.66
C ILE A 376 9.39 20.69 -12.47
N SER A 377 9.86 21.77 -13.09
CA SER A 377 9.07 22.98 -13.29
C SER A 377 7.83 22.66 -14.15
N ALA A 378 6.64 22.88 -13.60
CA ALA A 378 5.39 22.72 -14.34
C ALA A 378 5.10 23.97 -15.18
N ASP A 379 4.86 23.77 -16.49
CA ASP A 379 4.29 24.75 -17.42
C ASP A 379 3.09 24.12 -18.15
N ASP A 380 2.14 24.96 -18.57
CA ASP A 380 0.79 24.61 -19.03
C ASP A 380 0.65 23.42 -20.01
N ASN A 381 -0.37 22.58 -19.77
CA ASN A 381 -1.42 22.35 -20.79
C ASN A 381 -2.72 21.73 -20.24
N THR A 382 -3.83 22.48 -20.35
CA THR A 382 -5.18 21.99 -20.09
C THR A 382 -5.92 21.62 -21.39
N ALA A 383 -6.30 20.35 -21.59
CA ALA A 383 -7.43 19.99 -22.46
C ALA A 383 -7.92 18.54 -22.22
N ALA A 384 -9.25 18.38 -22.12
CA ALA A 384 -9.91 17.08 -22.07
C ALA A 384 -10.22 16.51 -23.47
N VAL A 385 -10.50 15.20 -23.56
CA VAL A 385 -11.65 14.66 -24.31
C VAL A 385 -12.12 13.36 -23.64
N ALA A 386 -13.42 13.27 -23.31
CA ALA A 386 -14.08 12.02 -22.95
C ALA A 386 -14.73 11.38 -24.19
N ASN A 387 -14.66 10.05 -24.33
CA ASN A 387 -15.29 9.32 -25.44
C ASN A 387 -16.29 8.27 -24.92
N ASN A 388 -17.59 8.54 -25.12
CA ASN A 388 -18.67 7.58 -24.89
C ASN A 388 -18.82 6.64 -26.10
N ALA A 389 -18.80 5.33 -25.87
CA ALA A 389 -19.19 4.33 -26.87
C ALA A 389 -20.62 3.82 -26.58
N ALA A 390 -21.55 4.06 -27.51
CA ALA A 390 -22.93 3.62 -27.34
C ALA A 390 -23.09 2.10 -27.61
N ALA A 391 -23.70 1.38 -26.66
CA ALA A 391 -24.06 -0.03 -26.82
C ALA A 391 -25.58 -0.21 -26.79
N THR A 392 -26.12 -0.96 -27.74
CA THR A 392 -27.57 -1.26 -27.83
C THR A 392 -27.98 -2.38 -26.86
N PRO A 393 -29.23 -2.36 -26.34
CA PRO A 393 -29.66 -3.30 -25.31
C PRO A 393 -29.93 -4.71 -25.87
N SER A 394 -29.49 -5.73 -25.12
CA SER A 394 -29.81 -7.14 -25.35
C SER A 394 -30.82 -7.63 -24.29
N PRO A 395 -31.79 -8.50 -24.62
CA PRO A 395 -32.94 -8.77 -23.76
C PRO A 395 -32.63 -9.57 -22.49
N SER A 396 -33.32 -9.25 -21.40
CA SER A 396 -33.09 -9.84 -20.07
C SER A 396 -33.55 -11.31 -19.97
N PRO A 397 -32.79 -12.19 -19.28
CA PRO A 397 -33.24 -13.55 -18.96
C PRO A 397 -34.30 -13.57 -17.84
N PRO A 398 -35.14 -14.62 -17.76
CA PRO A 398 -36.22 -14.72 -16.78
C PRO A 398 -35.72 -14.96 -15.34
N PRO A 399 -36.49 -14.56 -14.30
CA PRO A 399 -36.08 -14.66 -12.90
C PRO A 399 -36.01 -16.10 -12.40
N ARG A 400 -34.99 -16.39 -11.58
CA ARG A 400 -34.86 -17.68 -10.87
C ARG A 400 -35.72 -17.71 -9.58
N PRO A 401 -36.20 -18.89 -9.14
CA PRO A 401 -36.99 -19.03 -7.93
C PRO A 401 -36.17 -18.73 -6.67
N ARG A 402 -36.86 -18.29 -5.59
CA ARG A 402 -36.22 -17.94 -4.31
C ARG A 402 -35.77 -19.20 -3.54
N PRO A 403 -34.58 -19.19 -2.89
CA PRO A 403 -34.22 -20.22 -1.92
C PRO A 403 -35.05 -20.10 -0.63
N PRO A 404 -35.21 -21.20 0.14
CA PRO A 404 -35.85 -21.18 1.45
C PRO A 404 -34.99 -20.46 2.51
N PRO A 405 -35.57 -19.98 3.62
CA PRO A 405 -34.83 -19.29 4.67
C PRO A 405 -33.88 -20.25 5.42
N SER A 406 -32.58 -19.97 5.36
CA SER A 406 -31.57 -20.68 6.15
C SER A 406 -31.52 -20.20 7.60
N SER A 407 -30.98 -21.05 8.49
CA SER A 407 -30.92 -20.81 9.93
C SER A 407 -29.94 -19.68 10.31
N LYS A 408 -30.23 -18.99 11.42
CA LYS A 408 -29.39 -17.94 11.97
C LYS A 408 -28.11 -18.51 12.60
N SER A 409 -26.98 -18.38 11.91
CA SER A 409 -25.66 -18.46 12.55
C SER A 409 -25.43 -17.26 13.48
N PRO A 410 -24.70 -17.42 14.60
CA PRO A 410 -24.44 -16.31 15.52
C PRO A 410 -23.53 -15.26 14.86
N ARG A 411 -23.94 -13.98 14.92
CA ARG A 411 -23.06 -12.86 14.56
C ARG A 411 -22.33 -12.38 15.81
N LEU A 412 -21.00 -12.27 15.71
CA LEU A 412 -20.18 -11.65 16.75
C LEU A 412 -20.46 -10.14 16.82
N HIS A 413 -20.61 -9.61 18.04
CA HIS A 413 -20.56 -8.17 18.27
C HIS A 413 -19.09 -7.74 18.32
N ILE A 414 -18.66 -6.93 17.36
CA ILE A 414 -17.34 -6.29 17.36
C ILE A 414 -17.57 -4.79 17.64
N PRO A 415 -17.31 -4.29 18.86
CA PRO A 415 -17.30 -2.85 19.12
C PRO A 415 -16.02 -2.26 18.51
N LEU A 416 -16.17 -1.45 17.46
CA LEU A 416 -15.05 -0.84 16.74
C LEU A 416 -14.65 0.46 17.46
N ILE A 417 -13.82 0.32 18.50
CA ILE A 417 -13.40 1.42 19.38
C ILE A 417 -12.13 2.07 18.84
N LEU A 418 -12.28 3.20 18.14
CA LEU A 418 -11.18 4.11 17.85
C LEU A 418 -10.85 4.91 19.12
N GLN A 419 -9.85 4.48 19.89
CA GLN A 419 -9.31 5.27 21.00
C GLN A 419 -8.49 6.43 20.46
N GLY A 420 -8.87 7.66 20.81
CA GLY A 420 -8.06 8.84 20.51
C GLY A 420 -6.84 8.93 21.43
N LEU A 421 -5.64 8.94 20.85
CA LEU A 421 -4.40 9.10 21.60
C LEU A 421 -4.20 10.56 22.05
N GLY A 422 -4.52 10.83 23.31
CA GLY A 422 -4.05 12.03 23.98
C GLY A 422 -2.54 11.97 24.19
N HIS A 423 -1.78 12.93 23.64
CA HIS A 423 -0.34 13.03 23.84
C HIS A 423 0.02 13.34 25.30
N HIS A 424 0.44 12.32 26.05
CA HIS A 424 1.27 12.48 27.25
C HIS A 424 2.40 11.46 27.24
N GLY A 425 3.47 11.77 26.50
CA GLY A 425 4.73 11.06 26.62
C GLY A 425 5.43 11.45 27.93
N ARG A 426 5.80 10.45 28.74
CA ARG A 426 6.94 10.53 29.65
C ARG A 426 7.74 9.25 29.54
N CYS A 427 9.04 9.38 29.35
CA CYS A 427 9.97 8.25 29.35
C CYS A 427 10.21 7.78 30.78
N CYS A 428 10.03 6.48 31.01
CA CYS A 428 10.95 5.62 31.76
C CYS A 428 10.60 4.17 31.45
#